data_AF-A0A9W7BI80-F1
#
_entry.id   AF-A0A9W7BI80-F1
#
_cell.length_a   1.000
_cell.length_b   1.000
_cell.length_c   1.000
_cell.angle_alpha   90.00
_cell.angle_beta   90.00
_cell.angle_gamma   90.00
#
_symmetry.space_group_name_H-M   'P 1'
#
loop_
_entity.id
_entity.type
_entity.pdbx_description
1 polymer ?
#
loop_
_entity_poly.entity_id
_entity_poly.type
_entity_poly.pdbx_seq_one_letter_code
_entity_poly.pdbx_strand_id
1 'polypeptide(L)'
;MFIPDSLQKLGPHVFDRCPMLVPSNIDVKDSNAVVAYLRWKLMPVARYYIMDDIEALKVALENGPEAPFKQTAKGVGFQLFFDKPIIVKTIIQTLPDATIDSQTPAAYAKEKNAPQLIIEMLELLTADEMKACDTESDIQAAVDEKKATRAKNKTAMAGIIDCTAREKATALQTKMFGELEAADVDAAQVTFEELKPFYGEQAKRLGNHIAVVMKKYKTTDAKRYKPFEEVKNIPMKEQTPPPSALSLEEQVKFQLAKATWYEEKFQAAMNEITLTPLTEVFRLDSNMEVMKAKFGPPKGFTCALAKMSENTPKTLRDLNCVTFEFEDPLLMALCFEVLNKKYNIYGLKNKYLQETFKEPPNLHMNLEIKEGWLCEVQMLFRDILLIKKELHKFYDVNRADGPFVVAGKLFKSLADPETKQPDGEDHKNDSNVNSESKINSLINSLIAKDAELSAKDSELEKKDEEIKRLTSQLSSTKPNTATPPPPPPEEGTYTYSQLLSNSLEGINTSKRETYLTDVEFTQVFGISKSDFEELPG
;
A
#
# COMPACT_ATOMS: atom_id res chain seq x y z
N MET A 1 -18.39 0.16 50.31
CA MET A 1 -18.85 0.88 49.11
C MET A 1 -20.26 0.40 48.84
N PHE A 2 -21.27 1.23 49.09
CA PHE A 2 -22.69 0.87 48.91
C PHE A 2 -23.04 0.99 47.43
N ILE A 3 -23.63 -0.06 46.86
CA ILE A 3 -24.18 -0.07 45.50
C ILE A 3 -25.67 0.26 45.60
N PRO A 4 -26.20 1.26 44.88
CA PRO A 4 -27.62 1.61 44.95
C PRO A 4 -28.52 0.54 44.29
N ASP A 5 -29.73 0.36 44.84
CA ASP A 5 -30.76 -0.59 44.40
C ASP A 5 -31.28 -0.38 42.96
N SER A 6 -30.88 0.70 42.27
CA SER A 6 -31.24 0.97 40.89
C SER A 6 -30.56 0.05 39.86
N LEU A 7 -29.58 -0.75 40.26
CA LEU A 7 -28.86 -1.68 39.37
C LEU A 7 -29.41 -3.12 39.35
N GLN A 8 -30.43 -3.45 40.15
CA GLN A 8 -31.03 -4.80 40.17
C GLN A 8 -32.07 -5.08 39.06
N LYS A 9 -32.35 -4.11 38.16
CA LYS A 9 -33.39 -4.27 37.11
C LYS A 9 -32.87 -4.44 35.68
N LEU A 10 -31.58 -4.65 35.48
CA LEU A 10 -31.04 -4.98 34.16
C LEU A 10 -30.87 -6.49 34.05
N GLY A 11 -31.68 -7.12 33.20
CA GLY A 11 -31.64 -8.55 32.90
C GLY A 11 -30.31 -9.01 32.26
N PRO A 12 -30.18 -10.31 31.94
CA PRO A 12 -28.91 -11.02 31.74
C PRO A 12 -28.06 -10.65 30.49
N HIS A 13 -28.25 -9.47 29.90
CA HIS A 13 -27.54 -9.06 28.66
C HIS A 13 -26.49 -7.95 28.84
N VAL A 14 -25.98 -7.71 30.04
CA VAL A 14 -24.96 -6.67 30.29
C VAL A 14 -23.52 -7.22 30.39
N PHE A 15 -23.31 -8.54 30.32
CA PHE A 15 -21.95 -9.12 30.43
C PHE A 15 -21.13 -9.18 29.12
N ASP A 16 -21.71 -8.85 27.96
CA ASP A 16 -21.02 -8.98 26.66
C ASP A 16 -20.20 -7.75 26.21
N ARG A 17 -20.02 -6.72 27.05
CA ARG A 17 -19.30 -5.48 26.66
C ARG A 17 -18.38 -4.89 27.72
N CYS A 18 -17.52 -5.71 28.33
CA CYS A 18 -16.39 -5.20 29.09
C CYS A 18 -15.06 -5.66 28.46
N PRO A 19 -14.18 -4.76 27.98
CA PRO A 19 -12.80 -5.12 27.75
C PRO A 19 -12.17 -5.34 29.13
N MET A 20 -11.88 -6.59 29.47
CA MET A 20 -11.15 -6.89 30.70
C MET A 20 -9.77 -6.24 30.66
N LEU A 21 -9.49 -5.40 31.65
CA LEU A 21 -8.16 -4.88 31.95
C LEU A 21 -7.22 -6.06 32.21
N VAL A 22 -6.12 -6.15 31.46
CA VAL A 22 -5.07 -7.16 31.66
C VAL A 22 -4.04 -6.63 32.67
N PRO A 23 -3.69 -7.38 33.73
CA PRO A 23 -2.58 -7.02 34.60
C PRO A 23 -1.25 -7.16 33.86
N SER A 24 -0.35 -6.20 34.03
CA SER A 24 0.99 -6.20 33.43
C SER A 24 1.93 -7.30 33.95
N ASN A 25 1.52 -8.06 34.96
CA ASN A 25 2.26 -9.17 35.55
C ASN A 25 1.36 -10.40 35.68
N ILE A 26 1.66 -11.45 34.90
CA ILE A 26 0.99 -12.75 35.00
C ILE A 26 1.85 -13.65 35.87
N ASP A 27 1.25 -14.21 36.93
CA ASP A 27 1.92 -15.21 37.75
C ASP A 27 1.99 -16.53 36.97
N VAL A 28 3.19 -16.87 36.51
CA VAL A 28 3.48 -18.12 35.76
C VAL A 28 3.27 -19.39 36.58
N LYS A 29 3.00 -19.29 37.89
CA LYS A 29 2.67 -20.43 38.76
C LYS A 29 1.17 -20.73 38.78
N ASP A 30 0.33 -19.82 38.32
CA ASP A 30 -1.11 -20.07 38.19
C ASP A 30 -1.40 -20.67 36.81
N SER A 31 -1.60 -21.98 36.78
CA SER A 31 -1.92 -22.72 35.55
C SER A 31 -3.18 -22.17 34.87
N ASN A 32 -4.14 -21.63 35.61
CA ASN A 32 -5.36 -21.05 35.03
C ASN A 32 -5.09 -19.67 34.42
N ALA A 33 -4.22 -18.85 35.02
CA ALA A 33 -3.80 -17.57 34.46
C ALA A 33 -2.93 -17.76 33.20
N VAL A 34 -2.04 -18.75 33.21
CA VAL A 34 -1.23 -19.14 32.04
C VAL A 34 -2.11 -19.71 30.93
N VAL A 35 -3.09 -20.57 31.26
CA VAL A 35 -4.06 -21.10 30.28
C VAL A 35 -4.98 -20.01 29.74
N ALA A 36 -5.42 -19.05 30.56
CA ALA A 36 -6.21 -17.90 30.10
C ALA A 36 -5.41 -16.98 29.19
N TYR A 37 -4.13 -16.74 29.52
CA TYR A 37 -3.20 -15.98 28.68
C TYR A 37 -2.90 -16.70 27.37
N LEU A 38 -2.64 -18.01 27.41
CA LEU A 38 -2.43 -18.83 26.21
C LEU A 38 -3.71 -18.92 25.37
N ARG A 39 -4.89 -19.08 25.99
CA ARG A 39 -6.19 -18.99 25.29
C ARG A 39 -6.34 -17.62 24.61
N TRP A 40 -6.05 -16.52 25.29
CA TRP A 40 -6.12 -15.18 24.71
C TRP A 40 -5.08 -14.95 23.60
N LYS A 41 -3.85 -15.46 23.78
CA LYS A 41 -2.75 -15.29 22.83
C LYS A 41 -2.91 -16.19 21.59
N LEU A 42 -3.46 -17.39 21.76
CA LEU A 42 -3.64 -18.41 20.72
C LEU A 42 -5.04 -18.43 20.10
N MET A 43 -6.06 -17.80 20.70
CA MET A 43 -7.44 -17.80 20.17
C MET A 43 -7.56 -17.35 18.70
N PRO A 44 -6.79 -16.36 18.20
CA PRO A 44 -6.87 -15.99 16.78
C PRO A 44 -6.27 -17.05 15.84
N VAL A 45 -5.28 -17.82 16.31
CA VAL A 45 -4.66 -18.93 15.57
C VAL A 45 -5.56 -20.17 15.63
N ALA A 46 -6.16 -20.46 16.79
CA ALA A 46 -7.06 -21.58 16.99
C ALA A 46 -8.39 -21.44 16.22
N ARG A 47 -8.93 -20.21 16.08
CA ARG A 47 -10.16 -19.95 15.30
C ARG A 47 -10.07 -20.33 13.83
N TYR A 48 -8.87 -20.45 13.26
CA TYR A 48 -8.67 -20.81 11.86
C TYR A 48 -8.30 -22.28 11.64
N TYR A 49 -7.84 -22.99 12.67
CA TYR A 49 -7.30 -24.35 12.52
C TYR A 49 -8.09 -25.44 13.24
N ILE A 50 -8.95 -25.09 14.22
CA ILE A 50 -9.54 -26.08 15.12
C ILE A 50 -10.96 -25.65 15.50
N MET A 51 -11.94 -25.89 14.62
CA MET A 51 -13.37 -25.77 15.00
C MET A 51 -13.97 -27.14 15.35
N ASP A 52 -13.45 -28.24 14.79
CA ASP A 52 -14.01 -29.58 15.02
C ASP A 52 -13.54 -30.20 16.35
N ASP A 53 -12.31 -29.91 16.83
CA ASP A 53 -11.84 -30.48 18.12
C ASP A 53 -12.35 -29.73 19.35
N ILE A 54 -13.02 -28.57 19.20
CA ILE A 54 -13.56 -27.82 20.35
C ILE A 54 -14.72 -28.58 20.98
N GLU A 55 -15.56 -29.24 20.19
CA GLU A 55 -16.68 -30.04 20.72
C GLU A 55 -16.16 -31.32 21.41
N ALA A 56 -15.10 -31.93 20.86
CA ALA A 56 -14.42 -33.08 21.48
C ALA A 56 -13.70 -32.69 22.80
N LEU A 57 -13.06 -31.52 22.86
CA LEU A 57 -12.46 -31.00 24.10
C LEU A 57 -13.51 -30.63 25.15
N LYS A 58 -14.69 -30.14 24.71
CA LYS A 58 -15.85 -29.86 25.58
C LYS A 58 -16.34 -31.14 26.25
N VAL A 59 -16.51 -32.21 25.47
CA VAL A 59 -16.91 -33.54 25.96
C VAL A 59 -15.85 -34.14 26.88
N ALA A 60 -14.56 -33.96 26.60
CA ALA A 60 -13.49 -34.43 27.48
C ALA A 60 -13.39 -33.65 28.81
N LEU A 61 -13.67 -32.34 28.80
CA LEU A 61 -13.65 -31.49 29.99
C LEU A 61 -14.91 -31.64 30.86
N GLU A 62 -16.06 -31.97 30.26
CA GLU A 62 -17.31 -32.27 30.99
C GLU A 62 -17.23 -33.61 31.74
N ASN A 63 -16.31 -34.50 31.35
CA ASN A 63 -16.17 -35.84 31.95
C ASN A 63 -15.05 -35.97 33.00
N GLY A 64 -14.21 -34.95 33.21
CA GLY A 64 -13.29 -34.79 34.35
C GLY A 64 -12.10 -35.80 34.43
N PRO A 65 -10.84 -35.35 34.59
CA PRO A 65 -9.72 -36.25 34.86
C PRO A 65 -9.44 -36.39 36.37
N GLU A 66 -9.68 -37.57 36.93
CA GLU A 66 -9.06 -37.98 38.20
C GLU A 66 -7.61 -38.46 37.94
N ALA A 67 -6.61 -37.62 38.25
CA ALA A 67 -5.31 -38.03 38.81
C ALA A 67 -4.36 -36.82 39.00
N PRO A 68 -3.59 -36.72 40.11
CA PRO A 68 -2.65 -35.63 40.33
C PRO A 68 -1.22 -36.00 39.87
N PHE A 69 -0.53 -35.07 39.21
CA PHE A 69 0.92 -35.16 38.98
C PHE A 69 1.65 -33.94 39.57
N LYS A 70 2.71 -34.22 40.35
CA LYS A 70 3.60 -33.25 40.99
C LYS A 70 4.64 -32.73 40.00
N GLN A 71 4.86 -31.42 40.01
CA GLN A 71 5.86 -30.73 39.21
C GLN A 71 7.01 -30.23 40.11
N THR A 72 8.25 -30.41 39.65
CA THR A 72 9.42 -29.62 40.10
C THR A 72 10.08 -29.02 38.88
N ALA A 73 10.17 -27.69 38.83
CA ALA A 73 10.88 -26.93 37.80
C ALA A 73 11.99 -26.08 38.43
N LYS A 74 13.14 -26.01 37.75
CA LYS A 74 14.12 -24.92 37.86
C LYS A 74 14.24 -24.27 36.49
N GLY A 75 14.08 -22.96 36.46
CA GLY A 75 13.85 -22.17 35.26
C GLY A 75 15.09 -21.68 34.53
N VAL A 76 14.85 -21.19 33.31
CA VAL A 76 15.65 -20.19 32.59
C VAL A 76 14.65 -19.38 31.74
N GLY A 77 14.71 -18.06 31.81
CA GLY A 77 13.92 -17.17 30.96
C GLY A 77 14.44 -17.18 29.52
N PHE A 78 13.57 -17.47 28.56
CA PHE A 78 13.88 -17.40 27.13
C PHE A 78 13.18 -16.18 26.51
N GLN A 79 13.99 -15.29 25.94
CA GLN A 79 13.53 -14.27 25.01
C GLN A 79 13.73 -14.84 23.60
N LEU A 80 12.64 -15.29 22.98
CA LEU A 80 12.66 -15.95 21.67
C LEU A 80 12.37 -14.93 20.57
N PHE A 81 13.34 -14.76 19.66
CA PHE A 81 13.09 -14.31 18.30
C PHE A 81 12.47 -15.48 17.54
N PHE A 82 11.33 -15.24 16.90
CA PHE A 82 10.48 -16.30 16.35
C PHE A 82 10.71 -16.48 14.86
N ASP A 83 11.37 -17.58 14.50
CA ASP A 83 11.44 -18.07 13.13
C ASP A 83 10.44 -19.23 12.98
N LYS A 84 9.47 -19.11 12.05
CA LYS A 84 8.31 -20.03 11.91
C LYS A 84 8.71 -21.52 11.77
N PRO A 85 9.77 -21.91 11.03
CA PRO A 85 10.18 -23.31 10.90
C PRO A 85 10.64 -23.90 12.24
N ILE A 86 11.25 -23.09 13.11
CA ILE A 86 11.78 -23.52 14.40
C ILE A 86 10.64 -23.84 15.37
N ILE A 87 9.56 -23.05 15.34
CA ILE A 87 8.38 -23.26 16.20
C ILE A 87 7.67 -24.55 15.83
N VAL A 88 7.39 -24.76 14.54
CA VAL A 88 6.72 -25.98 14.06
C VAL A 88 7.52 -27.21 14.44
N LYS A 89 8.84 -27.19 14.18
CA LYS A 89 9.75 -28.27 14.57
C LYS A 89 9.76 -28.52 16.08
N THR A 90 9.79 -27.46 16.89
CA THR A 90 9.79 -27.56 18.35
C THR A 90 8.46 -28.07 18.90
N ILE A 91 7.32 -27.62 18.37
CA ILE A 91 5.99 -28.10 18.76
C ILE A 91 5.85 -29.60 18.43
N ILE A 92 6.23 -30.02 17.22
CA ILE A 92 6.16 -31.43 16.81
C ILE A 92 7.06 -32.30 17.70
N GLN A 93 8.24 -31.79 18.07
CA GLN A 93 9.19 -32.50 18.95
C GLN A 93 8.77 -32.54 20.42
N THR A 94 7.88 -31.63 20.87
CA THR A 94 7.48 -31.50 22.28
C THR A 94 6.06 -31.94 22.58
N LEU A 95 5.23 -32.23 21.57
CA LEU A 95 3.90 -32.82 21.76
C LEU A 95 4.04 -34.23 22.41
N PRO A 96 3.43 -34.48 23.57
CA PRO A 96 3.45 -35.79 24.20
C PRO A 96 2.69 -36.82 23.35
N ASP A 97 3.18 -38.05 23.32
CA ASP A 97 2.69 -39.13 22.44
C ASP A 97 1.22 -39.51 22.69
N ALA A 98 0.64 -39.09 23.82
CA ALA A 98 -0.74 -39.41 24.20
C ALA A 98 -1.81 -38.44 23.64
N THR A 99 -1.43 -37.34 23.00
CA THR A 99 -2.38 -36.27 22.57
C THR A 99 -2.66 -36.18 21.08
N ILE A 100 -1.99 -37.00 20.26
CA ILE A 100 -2.17 -36.95 18.81
C ILE A 100 -2.98 -38.17 18.39
N ASP A 101 -4.23 -37.95 17.96
CA ASP A 101 -5.00 -38.99 17.29
C ASP A 101 -4.19 -39.51 16.10
N SER A 102 -3.96 -40.83 16.09
CA SER A 102 -3.17 -41.58 15.11
C SER A 102 -3.60 -41.36 13.67
N GLN A 103 -4.79 -40.79 13.44
CA GLN A 103 -5.32 -40.47 12.12
C GLN A 103 -5.02 -39.04 11.65
N THR A 104 -4.40 -38.20 12.47
CA THR A 104 -4.04 -36.84 12.03
C THR A 104 -2.74 -36.85 11.22
N PRO A 105 -2.62 -36.02 10.16
CA PRO A 105 -1.39 -35.93 9.38
C PRO A 105 -0.14 -35.55 10.21
N ALA A 106 -0.33 -34.85 11.33
CA ALA A 106 0.73 -34.52 12.27
C ALA A 106 1.25 -35.75 13.06
N ALA A 107 0.39 -36.70 13.44
CA ALA A 107 0.79 -37.96 14.07
C ALA A 107 1.59 -38.81 13.09
N TYR A 108 1.07 -38.95 11.87
CA TYR A 108 1.67 -39.74 10.81
C TYR A 108 3.08 -39.28 10.43
N ALA A 109 3.27 -37.96 10.27
CA ALA A 109 4.55 -37.43 9.86
C ALA A 109 5.60 -37.39 11.00
N LYS A 110 5.15 -37.35 12.27
CA LYS A 110 5.99 -37.60 13.44
C LYS A 110 6.49 -39.05 13.45
N GLU A 111 5.64 -40.01 13.10
CA GLU A 111 6.00 -41.45 12.98
C GLU A 111 7.03 -41.71 11.87
N LYS A 112 6.92 -41.00 10.74
CA LYS A 112 7.81 -41.16 9.57
C LYS A 112 9.12 -40.38 9.64
N ASN A 113 9.32 -39.56 10.67
CA ASN A 113 10.49 -38.68 10.83
C ASN A 113 10.75 -37.80 9.58
N ALA A 114 9.68 -37.27 8.98
CA ALA A 114 9.73 -36.44 7.77
C ALA A 114 9.38 -34.97 8.06
N PRO A 115 10.18 -34.25 8.87
CA PRO A 115 9.86 -32.89 9.32
C PRO A 115 9.74 -31.89 8.17
N GLN A 116 10.45 -32.13 7.06
CA GLN A 116 10.37 -31.28 5.88
C GLN A 116 9.01 -31.35 5.20
N LEU A 117 8.42 -32.54 5.07
CA LEU A 117 7.08 -32.70 4.51
C LEU A 117 6.03 -32.00 5.37
N ILE A 118 6.16 -32.05 6.70
CA ILE A 118 5.24 -31.35 7.61
C ILE A 118 5.30 -29.84 7.43
N ILE A 119 6.51 -29.29 7.36
CA ILE A 119 6.71 -27.85 7.11
C ILE A 119 6.06 -27.48 5.78
N GLU A 120 6.32 -28.26 4.72
CA GLU A 120 5.75 -28.01 3.40
C GLU A 120 4.22 -28.13 3.38
N MET A 121 3.65 -29.13 4.05
CA MET A 121 2.20 -29.27 4.21
C MET A 121 1.59 -28.05 4.90
N LEU A 122 2.15 -27.64 6.03
CA LEU A 122 1.66 -26.50 6.80
C LEU A 122 1.82 -25.17 6.04
N GLU A 123 2.81 -25.08 5.15
CA GLU A 123 3.07 -23.91 4.32
C GLU A 123 2.27 -23.85 3.02
N LEU A 124 1.81 -25.00 2.51
CA LEU A 124 1.24 -25.13 1.16
C LEU A 124 -0.22 -25.59 1.12
N LEU A 125 -0.68 -26.35 2.13
CA LEU A 125 -2.01 -26.94 2.15
C LEU A 125 -2.90 -26.26 3.20
N THR A 126 -4.16 -26.07 2.84
CA THR A 126 -5.20 -25.66 3.78
C THR A 126 -5.63 -26.84 4.66
N ALA A 127 -6.30 -26.56 5.79
CA ALA A 127 -6.80 -27.60 6.68
C ALA A 127 -7.74 -28.59 5.97
N ASP A 128 -8.58 -28.10 5.05
CA ASP A 128 -9.52 -28.95 4.31
C ASP A 128 -8.82 -29.77 3.21
N GLU A 129 -7.79 -29.21 2.57
CA GLU A 129 -6.95 -29.99 1.64
C GLU A 129 -6.19 -31.10 2.37
N MET A 130 -5.68 -30.82 3.58
CA MET A 130 -5.08 -31.84 4.43
C MET A 130 -6.09 -32.92 4.86
N LYS A 131 -7.33 -32.53 5.21
CA LYS A 131 -8.42 -33.47 5.54
C LYS A 131 -8.87 -34.31 4.34
N ALA A 132 -8.72 -33.80 3.12
CA ALA A 132 -9.10 -34.50 1.90
C ALA A 132 -8.03 -35.49 1.41
N CYS A 133 -6.84 -35.51 2.03
CA CYS A 133 -5.79 -36.46 1.69
C CYS A 133 -5.87 -37.67 2.62
N ASP A 134 -6.21 -38.84 2.08
CA ASP A 134 -6.34 -40.07 2.86
C ASP A 134 -4.99 -40.77 3.09
N THR A 135 -4.01 -40.50 2.22
CA THR A 135 -2.70 -41.17 2.23
C THR A 135 -1.54 -40.18 2.14
N GLU A 136 -0.34 -40.64 2.53
CA GLU A 136 0.93 -39.90 2.32
C GLU A 136 1.15 -39.55 0.84
N SER A 137 0.74 -40.45 -0.06
CA SER A 137 0.83 -40.22 -1.50
C SER A 137 -0.06 -39.07 -1.95
N ASP A 138 -1.26 -38.93 -1.37
CA ASP A 138 -2.19 -37.84 -1.69
C ASP A 138 -1.65 -36.51 -1.19
N ILE A 139 -1.11 -36.51 0.04
CA ILE A 139 -0.45 -35.35 0.64
C ILE A 139 0.72 -34.89 -0.24
N GLN A 140 1.62 -35.81 -0.61
CA GLN A 140 2.79 -35.49 -1.42
C GLN A 140 2.38 -34.97 -2.80
N ALA A 141 1.39 -35.60 -3.44
CA ALA A 141 0.86 -35.15 -4.71
C ALA A 141 0.28 -33.72 -4.61
N ALA A 142 -0.47 -33.41 -3.56
CA ALA A 142 -1.01 -32.07 -3.32
C ALA A 142 0.10 -31.02 -3.07
N VAL A 143 1.11 -31.37 -2.25
CA VAL A 143 2.29 -30.53 -2.01
C VAL A 143 3.05 -30.27 -3.31
N ASP A 144 3.30 -31.30 -4.11
CA ASP A 144 4.01 -31.20 -5.38
C ASP A 144 3.22 -30.36 -6.40
N GLU A 145 1.90 -30.52 -6.45
CA GLU A 145 1.03 -29.68 -7.28
C GLU A 145 1.11 -28.20 -6.87
N LYS A 146 1.07 -27.89 -5.56
CA LYS A 146 1.20 -26.51 -5.06
C LYS A 146 2.59 -25.94 -5.32
N LYS A 147 3.66 -26.73 -5.15
CA LYS A 147 5.04 -26.33 -5.51
C LYS A 147 5.15 -26.05 -7.01
N ALA A 148 4.64 -26.93 -7.85
CA ALA A 148 4.62 -26.75 -9.30
C ALA A 148 3.84 -25.50 -9.69
N THR A 149 2.72 -25.23 -9.01
CA THR A 149 1.92 -24.01 -9.20
C THR A 149 2.69 -22.76 -8.76
N ARG A 150 3.32 -22.75 -7.57
CA ARG A 150 4.18 -21.64 -7.11
C ARG A 150 5.36 -21.40 -8.06
N ALA A 151 6.02 -22.45 -8.56
CA ALA A 151 7.10 -22.34 -9.53
C ALA A 151 6.62 -21.73 -10.86
N LYS A 152 5.50 -22.24 -11.43
CA LYS A 152 4.88 -21.65 -12.63
C LYS A 152 4.53 -20.18 -12.42
N ASN A 153 3.99 -19.83 -11.26
CA ASN A 153 3.67 -18.45 -10.90
C ASN A 153 4.92 -17.59 -10.82
N LYS A 154 6.00 -18.07 -10.18
CA LYS A 154 7.28 -17.36 -10.11
C LYS A 154 7.84 -17.09 -11.50
N THR A 155 7.81 -18.08 -12.39
CA THR A 155 8.22 -17.93 -13.79
C THR A 155 7.32 -16.94 -14.55
N ALA A 156 6.01 -16.99 -14.35
CA ALA A 156 5.08 -16.03 -14.96
C ALA A 156 5.33 -14.60 -14.47
N MET A 157 5.63 -14.42 -13.18
CA MET A 157 5.97 -13.12 -12.60
C MET A 157 7.29 -12.57 -13.16
N ALA A 158 8.32 -13.41 -13.29
CA ALA A 158 9.56 -13.04 -13.97
C ALA A 158 9.32 -12.63 -15.44
N GLY A 159 8.34 -13.26 -16.09
CA GLY A 159 7.93 -12.92 -17.45
C GLY A 159 7.21 -11.59 -17.60
N ILE A 160 6.72 -10.94 -16.53
CA ILE A 160 6.02 -9.65 -16.66
C ILE A 160 6.96 -8.60 -17.27
N ILE A 161 8.18 -8.52 -16.76
CA ILE A 161 9.22 -7.62 -17.24
C ILE A 161 10.05 -8.34 -18.29
N ASP A 162 9.81 -8.01 -19.55
CA ASP A 162 10.57 -8.53 -20.68
C ASP A 162 11.68 -7.54 -21.06
N CYS A 163 12.90 -7.78 -20.59
CA CYS A 163 14.04 -6.91 -20.85
C CYS A 163 14.33 -6.78 -22.35
N THR A 164 14.25 -7.87 -23.10
CA THR A 164 14.46 -7.88 -24.55
C THR A 164 13.42 -7.01 -25.26
N ALA A 165 12.15 -7.10 -24.84
CA ALA A 165 11.10 -6.25 -25.40
C ALA A 165 11.32 -4.77 -25.06
N ARG A 166 11.78 -4.45 -23.85
CA ARG A 166 12.12 -3.07 -23.45
C ARG A 166 13.29 -2.50 -24.24
N GLU A 167 14.32 -3.31 -24.49
CA GLU A 167 15.48 -2.90 -25.31
C GLU A 167 15.04 -2.60 -26.74
N LYS A 168 14.23 -3.48 -27.35
CA LYS A 168 13.69 -3.25 -28.69
C LYS A 168 12.81 -2.00 -28.74
N ALA A 169 11.90 -1.83 -27.78
CA ALA A 169 11.09 -0.62 -27.65
C ALA A 169 11.96 0.64 -27.57
N THR A 170 12.97 0.62 -26.70
CA THR A 170 13.89 1.75 -26.50
C THR A 170 14.68 2.06 -27.76
N ALA A 171 15.14 1.04 -28.50
CA ALA A 171 15.85 1.22 -29.76
C ALA A 171 14.97 1.90 -30.82
N LEU A 172 13.72 1.44 -30.99
CA LEU A 172 12.77 2.05 -31.91
C LEU A 172 12.43 3.49 -31.51
N GLN A 173 12.20 3.76 -30.22
CA GLN A 173 11.95 5.13 -29.75
C GLN A 173 13.17 6.05 -29.96
N THR A 174 14.37 5.54 -29.73
CA THR A 174 15.62 6.31 -29.94
C THR A 174 15.82 6.64 -31.41
N LYS A 175 15.56 5.65 -32.29
CA LYS A 175 15.60 5.85 -33.75
C LYS A 175 14.59 6.91 -34.18
N MET A 176 13.34 6.77 -33.76
CA MET A 176 12.26 7.73 -34.06
C MET A 176 12.58 9.13 -33.54
N PHE A 177 13.14 9.25 -32.34
CA PHE A 177 13.57 10.54 -31.79
C PHE A 177 14.68 11.18 -32.63
N GLY A 178 15.68 10.42 -33.06
CA GLY A 178 16.75 10.91 -33.94
C GLY A 178 16.23 11.34 -35.32
N GLU A 179 15.26 10.62 -35.88
CA GLU A 179 14.57 11.01 -37.12
C GLU A 179 13.80 12.33 -36.95
N LEU A 180 13.09 12.51 -35.83
CA LEU A 180 12.43 13.79 -35.50
C LEU A 180 13.42 14.94 -35.28
N GLU A 181 14.56 14.68 -34.62
CA GLU A 181 15.62 15.67 -34.40
C GLU A 181 16.26 16.13 -35.73
N ALA A 182 16.38 15.21 -36.69
CA ALA A 182 16.81 15.50 -38.06
C ALA A 182 15.72 16.16 -38.93
N ALA A 183 14.53 16.44 -38.36
CA ALA A 183 13.35 16.93 -39.05
C ALA A 183 12.83 16.00 -40.17
N ASP A 184 13.15 14.70 -40.11
CA ASP A 184 12.66 13.67 -41.04
C ASP A 184 11.38 13.04 -40.48
N VAL A 185 10.26 13.76 -40.65
CA VAL A 185 8.95 13.37 -40.12
C VAL A 185 8.42 12.10 -40.78
N ASP A 186 8.73 11.88 -42.07
CA ASP A 186 8.28 10.70 -42.80
C ASP A 186 8.98 9.44 -42.29
N ALA A 187 10.30 9.48 -42.07
CA ALA A 187 11.03 8.38 -41.44
C ALA A 187 10.53 8.10 -40.02
N ALA A 188 10.31 9.15 -39.22
CA ALA A 188 9.75 9.01 -37.88
C ALA A 188 8.36 8.36 -37.89
N GLN A 189 7.51 8.70 -38.86
CA GLN A 189 6.21 8.07 -39.03
C GLN A 189 6.35 6.59 -39.38
N VAL A 190 7.28 6.20 -40.26
CA VAL A 190 7.56 4.79 -40.57
C VAL A 190 7.99 4.03 -39.32
N THR A 191 8.90 4.59 -38.52
CA THR A 191 9.32 3.97 -37.26
C THR A 191 8.17 3.88 -36.25
N PHE A 192 7.28 4.88 -36.20
CA PHE A 192 6.07 4.83 -35.36
C PHE A 192 5.11 3.72 -35.79
N GLU A 193 4.88 3.53 -37.08
CA GLU A 193 4.05 2.44 -37.62
C GLU A 193 4.68 1.05 -37.40
N GLU A 194 6.01 0.96 -37.23
CA GLU A 194 6.68 -0.27 -36.77
C GLU A 194 6.50 -0.49 -35.25
N LEU A 195 6.59 0.59 -34.46
CA LEU A 195 6.48 0.56 -33.00
C LEU A 195 5.09 0.12 -32.53
N LYS A 196 4.04 0.63 -33.16
CA LYS A 196 2.64 0.40 -32.78
C LYS A 196 2.21 -1.08 -32.78
N PRO A 197 2.42 -1.90 -33.84
CA PRO A 197 2.09 -3.32 -33.82
C PRO A 197 2.93 -4.10 -32.80
N PHE A 198 4.23 -3.77 -32.66
CA PHE A 198 5.09 -4.38 -31.64
C PHE A 198 4.51 -4.16 -30.23
N TYR A 199 4.05 -2.95 -29.94
CA TYR A 199 3.41 -2.62 -28.68
C TYR A 199 2.06 -3.33 -28.49
N GLY A 200 1.28 -3.49 -29.57
CA GLY A 200 0.06 -4.31 -29.57
C GLY A 200 0.32 -5.77 -29.19
N GLU A 201 1.42 -6.36 -29.70
CA GLU A 201 1.85 -7.72 -29.33
C GLU A 201 2.24 -7.81 -27.85
N GLN A 202 2.99 -6.83 -27.33
CA GLN A 202 3.36 -6.79 -25.91
C GLN A 202 2.14 -6.61 -25.00
N ALA A 203 1.17 -5.78 -25.40
CA ALA A 203 -0.08 -5.62 -24.68
C ALA A 203 -0.87 -6.94 -24.63
N LYS A 204 -0.94 -7.67 -25.75
CA LYS A 204 -1.56 -9.01 -25.81
C LYS A 204 -0.83 -10.02 -24.93
N ARG A 205 0.50 -10.02 -24.95
CA ARG A 205 1.35 -10.87 -24.10
C ARG A 205 1.03 -10.63 -22.61
N LEU A 206 0.98 -9.37 -22.18
CA LEU A 206 0.63 -9.00 -20.80
C LEU A 206 -0.83 -9.34 -20.45
N GLY A 207 -1.76 -9.19 -21.40
CA GLY A 207 -3.15 -9.68 -21.26
C GLY A 207 -3.21 -11.18 -20.96
N ASN A 208 -2.40 -11.99 -21.64
CA ASN A 208 -2.29 -13.42 -21.36
C ASN A 208 -1.70 -13.69 -19.95
N HIS A 209 -0.75 -12.87 -19.50
CA HIS A 209 -0.19 -12.99 -18.15
C HIS A 209 -1.25 -12.70 -17.07
N ILE A 210 -2.16 -11.75 -17.31
CA ILE A 210 -3.29 -11.49 -16.40
C ILE A 210 -4.12 -12.77 -16.24
N ALA A 211 -4.43 -13.48 -17.32
CA ALA A 211 -5.21 -14.72 -17.24
C ALA A 211 -4.51 -15.79 -16.39
N VAL A 212 -3.19 -15.93 -16.51
CA VAL A 212 -2.38 -16.86 -15.70
C VAL A 212 -2.42 -16.47 -14.21
N VAL A 213 -2.19 -15.19 -13.91
CA VAL A 213 -2.24 -14.66 -12.53
C VAL A 213 -3.64 -14.79 -11.93
N MET A 214 -4.69 -14.54 -12.71
CA MET A 214 -6.07 -14.70 -12.24
C MET A 214 -6.42 -16.17 -11.99
N LYS A 215 -5.94 -17.09 -12.84
CA LYS A 215 -6.08 -18.51 -12.58
C LYS A 215 -5.42 -18.88 -11.25
N LYS A 216 -4.20 -18.39 -10.99
CA LYS A 216 -3.52 -18.56 -9.69
C LYS A 216 -4.41 -18.13 -8.53
N TYR A 217 -4.97 -16.91 -8.55
CA TYR A 217 -5.79 -16.43 -7.44
C TYR A 217 -7.06 -17.28 -7.23
N LYS A 218 -7.69 -17.74 -8.33
CA LYS A 218 -8.89 -18.58 -8.26
C LYS A 218 -8.61 -20.01 -7.77
N THR A 219 -7.46 -20.59 -8.12
CA THR A 219 -7.18 -22.01 -7.85
C THR A 219 -6.29 -22.25 -6.62
N THR A 220 -5.46 -21.28 -6.23
CA THR A 220 -4.54 -21.47 -5.10
C THR A 220 -5.31 -21.56 -3.78
N ASP A 221 -6.30 -20.70 -3.60
CA ASP A 221 -7.22 -20.73 -2.47
C ASP A 221 -8.60 -20.19 -2.89
N ALA A 222 -9.42 -21.09 -3.44
CA ALA A 222 -10.76 -20.75 -3.91
C ALA A 222 -11.65 -20.22 -2.78
N LYS A 223 -11.43 -20.65 -1.53
CA LYS A 223 -12.23 -20.20 -0.37
C LYS A 223 -11.94 -18.75 -0.03
N ARG A 224 -10.67 -18.33 -0.08
CA ARG A 224 -10.28 -16.93 0.11
C ARG A 224 -10.69 -16.04 -1.05
N TYR A 225 -10.71 -16.56 -2.28
CA TYR A 225 -11.15 -15.81 -3.46
C TYR A 225 -12.67 -15.67 -3.56
N LYS A 226 -13.44 -16.65 -3.09
CA LYS A 226 -14.91 -16.68 -3.26
C LYS A 226 -15.64 -15.44 -2.73
N PRO A 227 -15.39 -14.92 -1.50
CA PRO A 227 -16.04 -13.71 -1.01
C PRO A 227 -15.85 -12.51 -1.94
N PHE A 228 -14.69 -12.44 -2.59
CA PHE A 228 -14.36 -11.41 -3.54
C PHE A 228 -15.10 -11.59 -4.89
N GLU A 229 -15.26 -12.82 -5.37
CA GLU A 229 -16.00 -13.14 -6.60
C GLU A 229 -17.50 -12.82 -6.48
N GLU A 230 -18.05 -12.88 -5.26
CA GLU A 230 -19.47 -12.59 -4.99
C GLU A 230 -19.80 -11.09 -4.98
N VAL A 231 -18.79 -10.21 -5.04
CA VAL A 231 -18.98 -8.76 -5.08
C VAL A 231 -19.64 -8.35 -6.40
N LYS A 232 -20.93 -8.01 -6.33
CA LYS A 232 -21.75 -7.64 -7.49
C LYS A 232 -21.48 -6.21 -7.94
N ASN A 233 -21.66 -5.98 -9.24
CA ASN A 233 -21.65 -4.63 -9.78
C ASN A 233 -22.79 -3.78 -9.18
N ILE A 234 -22.50 -2.53 -8.86
CA ILE A 234 -23.50 -1.54 -8.44
C ILE A 234 -23.60 -0.52 -9.58
N PRO A 235 -24.79 -0.34 -10.18
CA PRO A 235 -25.00 0.66 -11.22
C PRO A 235 -24.54 2.02 -10.76
N MET A 236 -23.87 2.72 -11.67
CA MET A 236 -23.31 4.02 -11.38
C MET A 236 -24.42 5.06 -11.24
N LYS A 237 -24.48 5.71 -10.08
CA LYS A 237 -25.40 6.84 -9.83
C LYS A 237 -24.91 8.09 -10.55
N GLU A 238 -25.84 8.95 -10.93
CA GLU A 238 -25.50 10.27 -11.47
C GLU A 238 -24.88 11.15 -10.38
N GLN A 239 -23.82 11.87 -10.73
CA GLN A 239 -23.19 12.86 -9.86
C GLN A 239 -23.83 14.22 -10.14
N THR A 240 -23.97 15.05 -9.12
CA THR A 240 -24.42 16.43 -9.31
C THR A 240 -23.49 17.14 -10.30
N PRO A 241 -24.01 17.63 -11.44
CA PRO A 241 -23.18 18.31 -12.41
C PRO A 241 -22.67 19.64 -11.82
N PRO A 242 -21.52 20.15 -12.32
CA PRO A 242 -21.09 21.51 -12.00
C PRO A 242 -22.13 22.53 -12.48
N PRO A 243 -22.10 23.78 -11.95
CA PRO A 243 -23.06 24.82 -12.35
C PRO A 243 -23.10 25.01 -13.86
N SER A 244 -24.27 24.82 -14.46
CA SER A 244 -24.45 24.88 -15.93
C SER A 244 -24.25 26.27 -16.52
N ALA A 245 -24.24 27.31 -15.69
CA ALA A 245 -23.95 28.69 -16.09
C ALA A 245 -22.48 28.93 -16.44
N LEU A 246 -21.57 28.06 -15.99
CA LEU A 246 -20.14 28.15 -16.28
C LEU A 246 -19.83 27.57 -17.67
N SER A 247 -18.83 28.11 -18.35
CA SER A 247 -18.26 27.49 -19.56
C SER A 247 -17.65 26.11 -19.24
N LEU A 248 -17.43 25.26 -20.25
CA LEU A 248 -16.85 23.93 -20.04
C LEU A 248 -15.51 24.00 -19.29
N GLU A 249 -14.63 24.93 -19.67
CA GLU A 249 -13.34 25.13 -19.00
C GLU A 249 -13.50 25.58 -17.55
N GLU A 250 -14.41 26.51 -17.28
CA GLU A 250 -14.71 26.97 -15.92
C GLU A 250 -15.31 25.85 -15.06
N GLN A 251 -16.17 25.00 -15.63
CA GLN A 251 -16.70 23.83 -14.93
C GLN A 251 -15.59 22.83 -14.57
N VAL A 252 -14.58 22.64 -15.45
CA VAL A 252 -13.41 21.81 -15.17
C VAL A 252 -12.57 22.43 -14.06
N LYS A 253 -12.26 23.73 -14.15
CA LYS A 253 -11.50 24.46 -13.12
C LYS A 253 -12.21 24.40 -11.76
N PHE A 254 -13.52 24.58 -11.75
CA PHE A 254 -14.35 24.47 -10.55
C PHE A 254 -14.24 23.09 -9.91
N GLN A 255 -14.37 22.01 -10.69
CA GLN A 255 -14.26 20.65 -10.15
C GLN A 255 -12.84 20.32 -9.67
N LEU A 256 -11.80 20.83 -10.35
CA LEU A 256 -10.40 20.66 -9.91
C LEU A 256 -10.12 21.41 -8.61
N ALA A 257 -10.59 22.65 -8.48
CA ALA A 257 -10.48 23.42 -7.24
C ALA A 257 -11.20 22.71 -6.09
N LYS A 258 -12.39 22.15 -6.36
CA LYS A 258 -13.11 21.31 -5.41
C LYS A 258 -12.27 20.08 -5.00
N ALA A 259 -11.65 19.40 -5.94
CA ALA A 259 -10.79 18.24 -5.66
C ALA A 259 -9.62 18.59 -4.74
N THR A 260 -8.94 19.71 -4.98
CA THR A 260 -7.86 20.20 -4.12
C THR A 260 -8.36 20.47 -2.70
N TRP A 261 -9.55 21.08 -2.55
CA TRP A 261 -10.15 21.37 -1.25
C TRP A 261 -10.47 20.12 -0.41
N TYR A 262 -10.90 19.03 -1.06
CA TYR A 262 -11.25 17.78 -0.38
C TYR A 262 -10.10 16.77 -0.30
N GLU A 263 -8.95 17.03 -0.92
CA GLU A 263 -7.85 16.08 -1.03
C GLU A 263 -7.32 15.62 0.34
N GLU A 264 -7.06 16.54 1.26
CA GLU A 264 -6.53 16.20 2.59
C GLU A 264 -7.50 15.30 3.38
N LYS A 265 -8.80 15.65 3.37
CA LYS A 265 -9.85 14.86 4.03
C LYS A 265 -10.00 13.48 3.40
N PHE A 266 -9.89 13.40 2.08
CA PHE A 266 -9.88 12.13 1.36
C PHE A 266 -8.68 11.27 1.75
N GLN A 267 -7.47 11.83 1.76
CA GLN A 267 -6.27 11.09 2.15
C GLN A 267 -6.35 10.60 3.60
N ALA A 268 -6.80 11.46 4.53
CA ALA A 268 -7.01 11.09 5.93
C ALA A 268 -8.01 9.93 6.08
N ALA A 269 -9.17 10.01 5.39
CA ALA A 269 -10.18 8.96 5.40
C ALA A 269 -9.64 7.62 4.86
N MET A 270 -8.88 7.65 3.75
CA MET A 270 -8.28 6.44 3.16
C MET A 270 -7.16 5.86 4.02
N ASN A 271 -6.36 6.71 4.68
CA ASN A 271 -5.31 6.25 5.59
C ASN A 271 -5.88 5.60 6.86
N GLU A 272 -7.02 6.07 7.37
CA GLU A 272 -7.71 5.43 8.50
C GLU A 272 -8.08 3.97 8.22
N ILE A 273 -8.41 3.64 6.96
CA ILE A 273 -8.67 2.25 6.54
C ILE A 273 -7.38 1.43 6.55
N THR A 274 -6.25 2.04 6.20
CA THR A 274 -4.94 1.35 6.20
C THR A 274 -4.39 1.07 7.59
N LEU A 275 -4.65 1.96 8.56
CA LEU A 275 -3.91 1.98 9.81
C LEU A 275 -4.54 1.16 10.95
N THR A 276 -5.86 1.01 11.01
CA THR A 276 -6.50 0.77 12.32
C THR A 276 -7.27 -0.54 12.51
N PRO A 277 -7.93 -1.17 11.52
CA PRO A 277 -8.63 -2.45 11.77
C PRO A 277 -7.91 -3.70 11.26
N LEU A 278 -7.26 -3.64 10.08
CA LEU A 278 -6.79 -4.87 9.41
C LEU A 278 -5.49 -5.42 10.03
N THR A 279 -4.55 -4.56 10.37
CA THR A 279 -3.29 -4.93 11.02
C THR A 279 -3.51 -5.51 12.42
N GLU A 280 -4.39 -4.89 13.21
CA GLU A 280 -4.72 -5.35 14.56
C GLU A 280 -5.49 -6.68 14.56
N VAL A 281 -6.46 -6.83 13.66
CA VAL A 281 -7.32 -8.03 13.60
C VAL A 281 -6.56 -9.23 13.05
N PHE A 282 -5.69 -9.04 12.05
CA PHE A 282 -5.00 -10.15 11.40
C PHE A 282 -3.61 -10.45 11.97
N ARG A 283 -3.13 -9.65 12.94
CA ARG A 283 -1.78 -9.78 13.54
C ARG A 283 -0.72 -10.08 12.47
N LEU A 284 -0.80 -9.34 11.39
CA LEU A 284 0.15 -9.45 10.30
C LEU A 284 1.51 -9.09 10.88
N ASP A 285 2.52 -9.89 10.53
CA ASP A 285 3.89 -9.61 10.94
C ASP A 285 4.20 -8.16 10.56
N SER A 286 4.79 -7.37 11.46
CA SER A 286 4.94 -5.92 11.25
C SER A 286 5.76 -5.56 10.00
N ASN A 287 6.44 -6.56 9.43
CA ASN A 287 7.26 -6.47 8.22
C ASN A 287 6.54 -6.90 6.93
N MET A 288 5.33 -7.49 7.02
CA MET A 288 4.55 -7.89 5.84
C MET A 288 3.52 -6.82 5.47
N GLU A 289 3.85 -5.98 4.49
CA GLU A 289 2.93 -5.00 3.90
C GLU A 289 1.92 -5.70 2.96
N VAL A 290 0.96 -6.42 3.53
CA VAL A 290 -0.07 -7.18 2.75
C VAL A 290 -1.10 -6.29 2.06
N MET A 291 -1.19 -5.03 2.47
CA MET A 291 -2.02 -4.00 1.87
C MET A 291 -1.26 -2.68 1.82
N LYS A 292 -1.31 -2.00 0.67
CA LYS A 292 -0.68 -0.69 0.46
C LYS A 292 -1.64 0.26 -0.23
N ALA A 293 -1.82 1.46 0.31
CA ALA A 293 -2.53 2.54 -0.37
C ALA A 293 -1.56 3.39 -1.20
N LYS A 294 -1.95 3.72 -2.42
CA LYS A 294 -1.21 4.64 -3.31
C LYS A 294 -2.18 5.70 -3.81
N PHE A 295 -1.96 6.93 -3.40
CA PHE A 295 -2.72 8.07 -3.89
C PHE A 295 -2.21 8.45 -5.28
N GLY A 296 -3.14 8.60 -6.22
CA GLY A 296 -2.81 9.13 -7.54
C GLY A 296 -2.55 10.63 -7.45
N PRO A 297 -1.72 11.18 -8.36
CA PRO A 297 -1.55 12.63 -8.43
C PRO A 297 -2.88 13.32 -8.78
N PRO A 298 -3.06 14.59 -8.41
CA PRO A 298 -4.18 15.39 -8.87
C PRO A 298 -4.30 15.32 -10.40
N LYS A 299 -5.53 15.15 -10.89
CA LYS A 299 -5.76 15.08 -12.33
C LYS A 299 -5.35 16.39 -13.01
N GLY A 300 -4.56 16.29 -14.08
CA GLY A 300 -4.20 17.46 -14.89
C GLY A 300 -5.38 18.06 -15.66
N PHE A 301 -5.37 19.38 -15.84
CA PHE A 301 -6.43 20.15 -16.50
C PHE A 301 -6.80 19.61 -17.90
N THR A 302 -5.81 19.36 -18.76
CA THR A 302 -6.05 18.88 -20.14
C THR A 302 -6.75 17.53 -20.17
N CYS A 303 -6.37 16.60 -19.27
CA CYS A 303 -7.01 15.29 -19.15
C CYS A 303 -8.44 15.42 -18.61
N ALA A 304 -8.64 16.29 -17.62
CA ALA A 304 -9.97 16.59 -17.08
C ALA A 304 -10.89 17.20 -18.15
N LEU A 305 -10.38 18.14 -18.94
CA LEU A 305 -11.10 18.79 -20.03
C LEU A 305 -11.50 17.81 -21.13
N ALA A 306 -10.55 17.00 -21.63
CA ALA A 306 -10.83 15.98 -22.65
C ALA A 306 -11.88 14.97 -22.17
N LYS A 307 -11.73 14.48 -20.93
CA LYS A 307 -12.71 13.54 -20.34
C LYS A 307 -14.08 14.19 -20.19
N MET A 308 -14.14 15.47 -19.84
CA MET A 308 -15.41 16.17 -19.68
C MET A 308 -16.06 16.57 -21.00
N SER A 309 -15.29 16.77 -22.08
CA SER A 309 -15.83 17.01 -23.42
C SER A 309 -16.42 15.74 -24.05
N GLU A 310 -15.84 14.57 -23.76
CA GLU A 310 -16.28 13.29 -24.34
C GLU A 310 -17.50 12.68 -23.61
N ASN A 311 -17.68 12.98 -22.32
CA ASN A 311 -18.70 12.35 -21.50
C ASN A 311 -19.98 13.21 -21.37
N THR A 312 -21.13 12.60 -21.69
CA THR A 312 -22.45 13.14 -21.36
C THR A 312 -23.17 12.13 -20.43
N PRO A 313 -23.56 12.49 -19.18
CA PRO A 313 -23.41 13.80 -18.53
C PRO A 313 -21.97 14.12 -18.09
N LYS A 314 -21.63 15.42 -18.15
CA LYS A 314 -20.29 15.98 -17.93
C LYS A 314 -19.89 15.97 -16.45
N THR A 315 -19.48 14.83 -15.90
CA THR A 315 -18.98 14.76 -14.51
C THR A 315 -17.66 14.02 -14.42
N LEU A 316 -16.75 14.53 -13.59
CA LEU A 316 -15.45 13.92 -13.34
C LEU A 316 -15.46 13.25 -11.97
N ARG A 317 -15.14 11.95 -11.95
CA ARG A 317 -15.27 11.08 -10.76
C ARG A 317 -13.94 10.60 -10.20
N ASP A 318 -12.87 10.88 -10.91
CA ASP A 318 -11.52 10.38 -10.67
C ASP A 318 -10.54 11.54 -10.53
N LEU A 319 -11.00 12.62 -9.88
CA LEU A 319 -10.20 13.80 -9.58
C LEU A 319 -9.29 13.56 -8.37
N ASN A 320 -9.83 12.95 -7.32
CA ASN A 320 -9.03 12.27 -6.29
C ASN A 320 -9.18 10.76 -6.49
N CYS A 321 -8.05 10.05 -6.51
CA CYS A 321 -8.07 8.60 -6.62
C CYS A 321 -7.05 7.94 -5.69
N VAL A 322 -7.38 6.74 -5.23
CA VAL A 322 -6.49 5.87 -4.48
C VAL A 322 -6.53 4.48 -5.07
N THR A 323 -5.36 3.86 -5.14
CA THR A 323 -5.21 2.45 -5.46
C THR A 323 -4.79 1.70 -4.21
N PHE A 324 -5.63 0.77 -3.75
CA PHE A 324 -5.24 -0.23 -2.76
C PHE A 324 -4.66 -1.45 -3.47
N GLU A 325 -3.44 -1.82 -3.08
CA GLU A 325 -2.73 -3.01 -3.53
C GLU A 325 -2.85 -4.09 -2.46
N PHE A 326 -3.20 -5.31 -2.86
CA PHE A 326 -3.39 -6.45 -1.96
C PHE A 326 -2.57 -7.66 -2.42
N GLU A 327 -2.01 -8.39 -1.47
CA GLU A 327 -1.43 -9.71 -1.73
C GLU A 327 -2.47 -10.83 -1.66
N ASP A 328 -3.54 -10.60 -0.87
CA ASP A 328 -4.52 -11.63 -0.50
C ASP A 328 -5.97 -11.26 -0.92
N PRO A 329 -6.68 -12.13 -1.63
CA PRO A 329 -8.10 -11.94 -2.01
C PRO A 329 -9.06 -11.72 -0.86
N LEU A 330 -8.88 -12.42 0.27
CA LEU A 330 -9.76 -12.27 1.43
C LEU A 330 -9.57 -10.90 2.07
N LEU A 331 -8.33 -10.40 2.16
CA LEU A 331 -8.08 -9.05 2.66
C LEU A 331 -8.69 -7.97 1.77
N MET A 332 -8.65 -8.17 0.45
CA MET A 332 -9.34 -7.28 -0.49
C MET A 332 -10.86 -7.28 -0.24
N ALA A 333 -11.48 -8.45 -0.09
CA ALA A 333 -12.91 -8.57 0.19
C ALA A 333 -13.28 -7.90 1.53
N LEU A 334 -12.48 -8.10 2.58
CA LEU A 334 -12.68 -7.48 3.88
C LEU A 334 -12.55 -5.96 3.84
N CYS A 335 -11.54 -5.45 3.14
CA CYS A 335 -11.41 -4.01 2.93
C CYS A 335 -12.61 -3.44 2.16
N PHE A 336 -13.13 -4.16 1.16
CA PHE A 336 -14.36 -3.78 0.48
C PHE A 336 -15.54 -3.71 1.45
N GLU A 337 -15.73 -4.71 2.32
CA GLU A 337 -16.81 -4.70 3.33
C GLU A 337 -16.68 -3.53 4.31
N VAL A 338 -15.47 -3.17 4.73
CA VAL A 338 -15.22 -1.99 5.57
C VAL A 338 -15.63 -0.71 4.83
N LEU A 339 -15.21 -0.56 3.57
CA LEU A 339 -15.57 0.58 2.73
C LEU A 339 -17.08 0.69 2.53
N ASN A 340 -17.74 -0.43 2.22
CA ASN A 340 -19.18 -0.52 1.99
C ASN A 340 -20.00 -0.17 3.24
N LYS A 341 -19.48 -0.48 4.44
CA LYS A 341 -20.11 -0.11 5.72
C LYS A 341 -19.87 1.34 6.12
N LYS A 342 -18.68 1.90 5.80
CA LYS A 342 -18.30 3.26 6.20
C LYS A 342 -18.78 4.34 5.24
N TYR A 343 -18.87 4.04 3.94
CA TYR A 343 -19.13 5.04 2.90
C TYR A 343 -20.25 4.61 1.97
N ASN A 344 -20.93 5.60 1.38
CA ASN A 344 -21.93 5.36 0.34
C ASN A 344 -21.23 5.05 -0.99
N ILE A 345 -21.40 3.83 -1.50
CA ILE A 345 -20.89 3.43 -2.81
C ILE A 345 -21.82 3.96 -3.91
N TYR A 346 -21.31 4.90 -4.71
CA TYR A 346 -22.04 5.49 -5.84
C TYR A 346 -22.03 4.61 -7.08
N GLY A 347 -21.00 3.81 -7.24
CA GLY A 347 -20.91 2.83 -8.31
C GLY A 347 -19.76 1.88 -8.05
N LEU A 348 -19.94 0.66 -8.54
CA LEU A 348 -18.99 -0.44 -8.35
C LEU A 348 -18.94 -1.29 -9.60
N LYS A 349 -17.74 -1.46 -10.15
CA LYS A 349 -17.47 -2.38 -11.24
C LYS A 349 -16.44 -3.39 -10.79
N ASN A 350 -16.86 -4.64 -10.63
CA ASN A 350 -15.97 -5.77 -10.40
C ASN A 350 -15.43 -6.26 -11.74
N LYS A 351 -14.28 -5.71 -12.16
CA LYS A 351 -13.64 -6.09 -13.43
C LYS A 351 -12.96 -7.46 -13.37
N TYR A 352 -12.97 -8.15 -12.23
CA TYR A 352 -12.47 -9.52 -12.16
C TYR A 352 -13.47 -10.56 -12.67
N LEU A 353 -14.73 -10.17 -12.86
CA LEU A 353 -15.78 -10.99 -13.45
C LEU A 353 -15.75 -11.01 -14.98
N GLN A 354 -14.81 -10.31 -15.61
CA GLN A 354 -14.68 -10.31 -17.07
C GLN A 354 -14.13 -11.65 -17.58
N GLU A 355 -14.69 -12.16 -18.68
CA GLU A 355 -14.24 -13.41 -19.31
C GLU A 355 -12.89 -13.26 -20.03
N THR A 356 -12.67 -12.08 -20.62
CA THR A 356 -11.43 -11.75 -21.34
C THR A 356 -10.82 -10.47 -20.76
N PHE A 357 -9.54 -10.52 -20.43
CA PHE A 357 -8.83 -9.39 -19.82
C PHE A 357 -8.28 -8.45 -20.89
N LYS A 358 -9.12 -7.53 -21.36
CA LYS A 358 -8.67 -6.42 -22.25
C LYS A 358 -7.96 -5.32 -21.47
N GLU A 359 -8.28 -5.21 -20.19
CA GLU A 359 -7.67 -4.29 -19.23
C GLU A 359 -7.33 -5.05 -17.93
N PRO A 360 -6.33 -4.59 -17.16
CA PRO A 360 -6.01 -5.17 -15.86
C PRO A 360 -7.25 -5.13 -14.95
N PRO A 361 -7.70 -6.27 -14.41
CA PRO A 361 -8.88 -6.32 -13.59
C PRO A 361 -8.61 -5.60 -12.26
N ASN A 362 -9.62 -4.86 -11.80
CA ASN A 362 -9.64 -4.21 -10.51
C ASN A 362 -11.07 -4.21 -9.96
N LEU A 363 -11.20 -3.96 -8.67
CA LEU A 363 -12.48 -3.56 -8.09
C LEU A 363 -12.51 -2.04 -8.14
N HIS A 364 -13.27 -1.50 -9.09
CA HIS A 364 -13.34 -0.08 -9.37
C HIS A 364 -14.59 0.48 -8.72
N MET A 365 -14.43 1.35 -7.73
CA MET A 365 -15.56 1.94 -7.01
C MET A 365 -15.45 3.46 -6.94
N ASN A 366 -16.61 4.10 -6.84
CA ASN A 366 -16.73 5.52 -6.54
C ASN A 366 -17.40 5.66 -5.18
N LEU A 367 -16.70 6.29 -4.24
CA LEU A 367 -17.17 6.51 -2.87
C LEU A 367 -17.56 7.96 -2.68
N GLU A 368 -18.66 8.21 -2.02
CA GLU A 368 -18.97 9.54 -1.47
C GLU A 368 -18.33 9.68 -0.09
N ILE A 369 -17.38 10.60 0.04
CA ILE A 369 -16.67 10.83 1.30
C ILE A 369 -17.42 11.85 2.17
N LYS A 370 -17.82 12.99 1.58
CA LYS A 370 -18.60 14.04 2.26
C LYS A 370 -19.25 14.98 1.24
N GLU A 371 -20.44 15.50 1.54
CA GLU A 371 -21.08 16.60 0.77
C GLU A 371 -21.18 16.32 -0.74
N GLY A 372 -21.48 15.07 -1.13
CA GLY A 372 -21.55 14.67 -2.54
C GLY A 372 -20.20 14.62 -3.27
N TRP A 373 -19.06 14.74 -2.57
CA TRP A 373 -17.74 14.59 -3.20
C TRP A 373 -17.41 13.12 -3.44
N LEU A 374 -17.21 12.79 -4.72
CA LEU A 374 -16.90 11.43 -5.16
C LEU A 374 -15.39 11.26 -5.35
N CYS A 375 -14.87 10.18 -4.77
CA CYS A 375 -13.48 9.76 -4.96
C CYS A 375 -13.46 8.40 -5.68
N GLU A 376 -12.45 8.20 -6.54
CA GLU A 376 -12.23 6.92 -7.18
C GLU A 376 -11.34 6.04 -6.30
N VAL A 377 -11.81 4.83 -5.99
CA VAL A 377 -11.03 3.82 -5.29
C VAL A 377 -10.86 2.62 -6.23
N GLN A 378 -9.62 2.18 -6.42
CA GLN A 378 -9.30 0.97 -7.18
C GLN A 378 -8.62 -0.04 -6.26
N MET A 379 -9.11 -1.28 -6.24
CA MET A 379 -8.47 -2.36 -5.49
C MET A 379 -7.88 -3.38 -6.46
N LEU A 380 -6.56 -3.58 -6.39
CA LEU A 380 -5.80 -4.44 -7.28
C LEU A 380 -4.98 -5.45 -6.50
N PHE A 381 -4.84 -6.65 -7.05
CA PHE A 381 -3.80 -7.56 -6.60
C PHE A 381 -2.41 -7.03 -6.98
N ARG A 382 -1.42 -7.24 -6.11
CA ARG A 382 -0.01 -6.84 -6.33
C ARG A 382 0.51 -7.29 -7.70
N ASP A 383 0.30 -8.56 -8.03
CA ASP A 383 0.74 -9.13 -9.30
C ASP A 383 0.05 -8.43 -10.51
N ILE A 384 -1.24 -8.15 -10.40
CA ILE A 384 -2.00 -7.43 -11.44
C ILE A 384 -1.56 -5.97 -11.55
N LEU A 385 -1.23 -5.32 -10.43
CA LEU A 385 -0.73 -3.95 -10.43
C LEU A 385 0.64 -3.85 -11.13
N LEU A 386 1.51 -4.84 -10.94
CA LEU A 386 2.79 -4.93 -11.67
C LEU A 386 2.55 -5.05 -13.18
N ILE A 387 1.63 -5.94 -13.60
CA ILE A 387 1.25 -6.05 -15.02
C ILE A 387 0.67 -4.73 -15.53
N LYS A 388 -0.23 -4.09 -14.78
CA LYS A 388 -0.84 -2.80 -15.15
C LYS A 388 0.20 -1.71 -15.39
N LYS A 389 1.19 -1.59 -14.51
CA LYS A 389 2.28 -0.60 -14.64
C LYS A 389 3.10 -0.81 -15.91
N GLU A 390 3.32 -2.07 -16.28
CA GLU A 390 4.04 -2.38 -17.51
C GLU A 390 3.16 -2.17 -18.74
N LEU A 391 1.89 -2.61 -18.68
CA LEU A 391 0.91 -2.46 -19.76
C LEU A 391 0.61 -1.00 -20.08
N HIS A 392 0.54 -0.11 -19.08
CA HIS A 392 0.26 1.32 -19.26
C HIS A 392 1.27 2.02 -20.18
N LYS A 393 2.53 1.56 -20.21
CA LYS A 393 3.53 2.10 -21.14
C LYS A 393 3.23 1.71 -22.59
N PHE A 394 2.63 0.52 -22.78
CA PHE A 394 2.34 -0.02 -24.12
C PHE A 394 1.02 0.55 -24.70
N TYR A 395 -0.08 0.41 -23.96
CA TYR A 395 -0.70 1.62 -23.43
C TYR A 395 -0.83 2.88 -24.28
N ASP A 396 -0.12 3.88 -23.78
CA ASP A 396 -0.05 5.24 -24.29
C ASP A 396 0.44 5.31 -25.74
N VAL A 397 1.34 4.41 -26.17
CA VAL A 397 1.81 4.38 -27.56
C VAL A 397 0.75 3.87 -28.51
N ASN A 398 0.00 2.83 -28.12
CA ASN A 398 -1.04 2.30 -28.98
C ASN A 398 -2.19 3.32 -29.19
N ARG A 399 -2.36 4.25 -28.24
CA ARG A 399 -3.32 5.37 -28.32
C ARG A 399 -2.76 6.63 -28.95
N ALA A 400 -1.46 6.70 -29.19
CA ALA A 400 -0.87 7.87 -29.81
C ALA A 400 -1.34 8.00 -31.27
N ASP A 401 -1.59 9.26 -31.65
CA ASP A 401 -1.98 9.62 -33.01
C ASP A 401 -0.78 9.99 -33.90
N GLY A 402 0.44 9.91 -33.35
CA GLY A 402 1.65 10.18 -34.12
C GLY A 402 2.95 10.14 -33.30
N PRO A 403 4.10 10.24 -34.00
CA PRO A 403 5.43 10.03 -33.42
C PRO A 403 5.78 11.04 -32.32
N PHE A 404 5.32 12.29 -32.43
CA PHE A 404 5.61 13.34 -31.44
C PHE A 404 5.06 13.04 -30.03
N VAL A 405 3.94 12.31 -29.95
CA VAL A 405 3.30 11.97 -28.66
C VAL A 405 4.14 10.95 -27.89
N VAL A 406 4.94 10.14 -28.60
CA VAL A 406 5.63 8.96 -28.06
C VAL A 406 7.15 9.01 -28.21
N ALA A 407 7.68 10.15 -28.63
CA ALA A 407 9.12 10.39 -28.80
C ALA A 407 9.88 10.39 -27.45
N GLY A 408 9.19 10.64 -26.34
CA GLY A 408 9.77 10.59 -25.00
C GLY A 408 10.13 9.17 -24.56
N LYS A 409 11.20 9.02 -23.78
CA LYS A 409 11.57 7.73 -23.16
C LYS A 409 10.44 7.19 -22.28
N LEU A 410 9.94 5.99 -22.60
CA LEU A 410 8.88 5.32 -21.82
C LEU A 410 9.42 4.47 -20.68
N PHE A 411 10.61 3.92 -20.86
CA PHE A 411 11.29 3.08 -19.87
C PHE A 411 12.42 3.88 -19.23
N LYS A 412 12.47 3.86 -17.89
CA LYS A 412 13.67 4.28 -17.17
C LYS A 412 14.82 3.33 -17.54
N SER A 413 16.03 3.86 -17.59
CA SER A 413 17.22 3.03 -17.86
C SER A 413 17.32 1.93 -16.81
N LEU A 414 17.59 0.69 -17.22
CA LEU A 414 17.89 -0.38 -16.26
C LEU A 414 19.20 -0.13 -15.51
N ALA A 415 20.05 0.77 -16.03
CA ALA A 415 21.32 1.14 -15.42
C ALA A 415 21.20 2.34 -14.46
N ASP A 416 20.02 2.94 -14.28
CA ASP A 416 19.88 4.02 -13.30
C ASP A 416 20.05 3.45 -11.89
N PRO A 417 21.07 3.90 -11.12
CA PRO A 417 21.33 3.37 -9.78
C PRO A 417 20.20 3.68 -8.78
N GLU A 418 19.30 4.60 -9.12
CA GLU A 418 18.10 4.91 -8.32
C GLU A 418 16.93 3.95 -8.57
N THR A 419 16.97 3.13 -9.62
CA THR A 419 16.03 2.00 -9.76
C THR A 419 16.45 0.87 -8.83
N LYS A 420 16.23 1.04 -7.53
CA LYS A 420 16.03 -0.10 -6.64
C LYS A 420 14.90 -0.92 -7.25
N GLN A 421 15.22 -2.12 -7.75
CA GLN A 421 14.17 -3.07 -8.07
C GLN A 421 13.26 -3.18 -6.83
N PRO A 422 11.92 -3.18 -7.00
CA PRO A 422 11.02 -3.35 -5.88
C PRO A 422 11.44 -4.63 -5.14
N ASP A 423 11.83 -4.48 -3.89
CA ASP A 423 12.48 -5.48 -3.02
C ASP A 423 12.03 -6.91 -3.36
N GLY A 424 12.82 -7.55 -4.23
CA GLY A 424 12.74 -8.96 -4.52
C GLY A 424 13.85 -9.61 -3.73
N GLU A 425 13.48 -10.48 -2.80
CA GLU A 425 14.37 -11.25 -1.94
C GLU A 425 15.64 -11.73 -2.67
N ASP A 426 16.77 -11.61 -1.96
CA ASP A 426 18.11 -11.98 -2.39
C ASP A 426 18.15 -13.35 -3.07
N HIS A 427 18.31 -13.33 -4.39
CA HIS A 427 18.65 -14.50 -5.18
C HIS A 427 20.14 -14.85 -4.98
N LYS A 428 20.43 -15.69 -3.98
CA LYS A 428 21.67 -16.50 -3.97
C LYS A 428 21.56 -17.53 -5.09
N ASN A 429 22.17 -17.22 -6.25
CA ASN A 429 22.37 -18.18 -7.33
C ASN A 429 23.84 -18.62 -7.34
N ASP A 430 24.05 -19.93 -7.13
CA ASP A 430 25.33 -20.61 -7.25
C ASP A 430 25.88 -20.53 -8.68
N SER A 431 26.76 -19.57 -8.91
CA SER A 431 27.79 -19.59 -9.96
C SER A 431 29.07 -18.96 -9.42
N ASN A 432 29.62 -19.62 -8.39
CA ASN A 432 30.59 -19.08 -7.43
C ASN A 432 32.05 -19.02 -7.91
N VAL A 433 32.31 -18.60 -9.16
CA VAL A 433 33.70 -18.33 -9.59
C VAL A 433 33.85 -17.00 -10.35
N ASN A 434 32.76 -16.41 -10.86
CA ASN A 434 32.82 -15.14 -11.59
C ASN A 434 32.17 -13.96 -10.84
N SER A 435 31.53 -14.22 -9.70
CA SER A 435 30.88 -13.22 -8.84
C SER A 435 31.87 -12.53 -7.90
N GLU A 436 32.82 -13.26 -7.30
CA GLU A 436 33.81 -12.68 -6.37
C GLU A 436 34.70 -11.62 -7.04
N SER A 437 35.12 -11.83 -8.28
CA SER A 437 35.90 -10.85 -9.04
C SER A 437 35.14 -9.54 -9.25
N LYS A 438 33.85 -9.63 -9.60
CA LYS A 438 32.99 -8.45 -9.75
C LYS A 438 32.71 -7.77 -8.41
N ILE A 439 32.49 -8.53 -7.35
CA ILE A 439 32.27 -8.01 -6.00
C ILE A 439 33.52 -7.29 -5.50
N ASN A 440 34.71 -7.88 -5.65
CA ASN A 440 35.97 -7.24 -5.26
C ASN A 440 36.28 -5.98 -6.07
N SER A 441 35.96 -5.99 -7.37
CA SER A 441 36.04 -4.79 -8.21
C SER A 441 35.10 -3.69 -7.73
N LEU A 442 33.86 -4.05 -7.36
CA LEU A 442 32.88 -3.10 -6.83
C LEU A 442 33.33 -2.52 -5.47
N ILE A 443 33.83 -3.38 -4.58
CA ILE A 443 34.35 -2.98 -3.26
C ILE A 443 35.50 -1.98 -3.43
N ASN A 444 36.46 -2.26 -4.32
CA ASN A 444 37.58 -1.35 -4.57
C ASN A 444 37.13 0.00 -5.15
N SER A 445 36.12 -0.02 -6.03
CA SER A 445 35.51 1.21 -6.57
C SER A 445 34.80 2.03 -5.49
N LEU A 446 34.11 1.37 -4.55
CA LEU A 446 33.45 2.03 -3.42
C LEU A 446 34.46 2.63 -2.44
N ILE A 447 35.55 1.91 -2.11
CA ILE A 447 36.64 2.42 -1.28
C ILE A 447 37.27 3.67 -1.92
N ALA A 448 37.49 3.66 -3.24
CA ALA A 448 38.04 4.81 -3.95
C ALA A 448 37.10 6.03 -3.90
N LYS A 449 35.78 5.82 -4.04
CA LYS A 449 34.79 6.90 -3.90
C LYS A 449 34.69 7.45 -2.49
N ASP A 450 34.79 6.60 -1.48
CA ASP A 450 34.76 7.01 -0.07
C ASP A 450 35.97 7.90 0.27
N ALA A 451 37.15 7.55 -0.27
CA ALA A 451 38.34 8.39 -0.16
C ALA A 451 38.18 9.74 -0.88
N GLU A 452 37.52 9.78 -2.04
CA GLU A 452 37.22 11.03 -2.77
C GLU A 452 36.23 11.92 -2.00
N LEU A 453 35.20 11.34 -1.38
CA LEU A 453 34.23 12.06 -0.55
C LEU A 453 34.88 12.62 0.71
N SER A 454 35.70 11.82 1.39
CA SER A 454 36.46 12.28 2.56
C SER A 454 37.39 13.46 2.22
N ALA A 455 38.00 13.47 1.03
CA ALA A 455 38.79 14.60 0.56
C ALA A 455 37.95 15.87 0.33
N LYS A 456 36.72 15.73 -0.19
CA LYS A 456 35.79 16.85 -0.39
C LYS A 456 35.28 17.43 0.93
N ASP A 457 35.01 16.58 1.92
CA ASP A 457 34.59 17.04 3.25
C ASP A 457 35.68 17.88 3.92
N SER A 458 36.96 17.48 3.78
CA SER A 458 38.09 18.28 4.26
C SER A 458 38.23 19.63 3.52
N GLU A 459 37.84 19.70 2.25
CA GLU A 459 37.80 20.96 1.50
C GLU A 459 36.66 21.88 1.95
N LEU A 460 35.50 21.29 2.29
CA LEU A 460 34.34 22.01 2.84
C LEU A 460 34.64 22.62 4.20
N GLU A 461 35.27 21.88 5.12
CA GLU A 461 35.68 22.41 6.42
C GLU A 461 36.63 23.62 6.28
N LYS A 462 37.54 23.59 5.31
CA LYS A 462 38.43 24.74 5.03
C LYS A 462 37.66 25.97 4.54
N LYS A 463 36.63 25.76 3.70
CA LYS A 463 35.76 26.84 3.21
C LYS A 463 34.91 27.42 4.33
N ASP A 464 34.41 26.61 5.25
CA ASP A 464 33.63 27.07 6.40
C ASP A 464 34.49 27.91 7.36
N GLU A 465 35.73 27.48 7.62
CA GLU A 465 36.67 28.28 8.42
C GLU A 465 37.04 29.61 7.71
N GLU A 466 37.15 29.61 6.38
CA GLU A 466 37.36 30.85 5.61
C GLU A 466 36.15 31.79 5.69
N ILE A 467 34.93 31.26 5.56
CA ILE A 467 33.68 32.03 5.72
C ILE A 467 33.59 32.63 7.13
N LYS A 468 33.92 31.85 8.16
CA LYS A 468 33.91 32.29 9.56
C LYS A 468 34.93 33.39 9.82
N ARG A 469 36.12 33.27 9.21
CA ARG A 469 37.16 34.31 9.25
C ARG A 469 36.70 35.59 8.55
N LEU A 470 36.13 35.50 7.36
CA LEU A 470 35.60 36.66 6.61
C LEU A 470 34.46 37.34 7.37
N THR A 471 33.55 36.56 7.97
CA THR A 471 32.44 37.06 8.79
C THR A 471 32.95 37.81 10.02
N SER A 472 34.01 37.32 10.67
CA SER A 472 34.65 37.99 11.80
C SER A 472 35.38 39.28 11.40
N GLN A 473 35.91 39.35 10.18
CA GLN A 473 36.50 40.59 9.66
C GLN A 473 35.43 41.64 9.36
N LEU A 474 34.30 41.23 8.79
CA LEU A 474 33.16 42.10 8.48
C LEU A 474 32.49 42.69 9.73
N SER A 475 32.40 41.93 10.82
CA SER A 475 31.80 42.41 12.09
C SER A 475 32.69 43.38 12.87
N SER A 476 33.98 43.50 12.54
CA SER A 476 34.90 44.46 13.17
C SER A 476 34.82 45.89 12.61
N THR A 477 34.01 46.11 11.56
CA THR A 477 33.81 47.42 10.92
C THR A 477 32.33 47.82 10.94
N LYS A 478 31.82 48.31 12.08
CA LYS A 478 30.74 49.31 12.06
C LYS A 478 30.72 50.16 13.35
N PRO A 479 30.43 51.48 13.23
CA PRO A 479 30.44 52.41 14.33
C PRO A 479 29.16 52.32 15.17
N ASN A 480 29.35 52.63 16.45
CA ASN A 480 28.39 52.52 17.53
C ASN A 480 27.32 53.62 17.43
N THR A 481 26.10 53.29 17.01
CA THR A 481 24.89 54.09 17.32
C THR A 481 23.70 53.15 17.41
N ALA A 482 23.23 52.91 18.63
CA ALA A 482 22.00 52.19 18.92
C ALA A 482 20.79 53.10 18.62
N THR A 483 19.95 52.68 17.68
CA THR A 483 18.65 53.30 17.42
C THR A 483 17.58 52.53 18.21
N PRO A 484 16.63 53.20 18.88
CA PRO A 484 15.52 52.53 19.56
C PRO A 484 14.64 51.76 18.56
N PRO A 485 13.96 50.68 19.01
CA PRO A 485 13.10 49.88 18.15
C PRO A 485 11.97 50.73 17.55
N PRO A 486 11.62 50.52 16.27
CA PRO A 486 10.56 51.27 15.61
C PRO A 486 9.19 51.02 16.30
N PRO A 487 8.31 52.03 16.33
CA PRO A 487 6.96 51.85 16.85
C PRO A 487 6.19 50.79 16.05
N PRO A 488 5.23 50.08 16.68
CA PRO A 488 4.41 49.10 15.98
C PRO A 488 3.66 49.76 14.82
N PRO A 489 3.57 49.11 13.65
CA PRO A 489 2.91 49.68 12.47
C PRO A 489 1.41 49.87 12.75
N GLU A 490 0.89 51.04 12.40
CA GLU A 490 -0.54 51.37 12.49
C GLU A 490 -1.36 50.58 11.44
N GLU A 491 -2.68 50.53 11.62
CA GLU A 491 -3.59 49.85 10.70
C GLU A 491 -3.52 50.46 9.28
N GLY A 492 -3.49 49.61 8.24
CA GLY A 492 -3.41 50.05 6.84
C GLY A 492 -2.02 50.45 6.33
N THR A 493 -0.95 50.14 7.07
CA THR A 493 0.43 50.54 6.72
C THR A 493 1.04 49.77 5.54
N TYR A 494 0.53 48.58 5.21
CA TYR A 494 1.16 47.69 4.23
C TYR A 494 0.25 47.33 3.07
N THR A 495 0.82 47.36 1.87
CA THR A 495 0.17 46.85 0.66
C THR A 495 0.17 45.32 0.62
N TYR A 496 -0.74 44.71 -0.15
CA TYR A 496 -0.81 43.26 -0.32
C TYR A 496 0.52 42.64 -0.81
N SER A 497 1.22 43.33 -1.72
CA SER A 497 2.51 42.88 -2.23
C SER A 497 3.60 42.87 -1.15
N GLN A 498 3.56 43.79 -0.19
CA GLN A 498 4.52 43.83 0.92
C GLN A 498 4.26 42.70 1.94
N LEU A 499 3.00 42.34 2.20
CA LEU A 499 2.65 41.22 3.09
C LEU A 499 3.04 39.84 2.54
N LEU A 500 3.21 39.72 1.21
CA LEU A 500 3.68 38.48 0.56
C LEU A 500 5.20 38.34 0.58
N SER A 501 5.95 39.43 0.62
CA SER A 501 7.39 39.37 0.89
C SER A 501 7.58 39.04 2.37
N ASN A 502 8.05 37.83 2.69
CA ASN A 502 8.31 37.37 4.08
C ASN A 502 9.41 38.17 4.83
N SER A 503 9.67 39.42 4.45
CA SER A 503 10.75 40.29 4.93
C SER A 503 10.27 41.39 5.90
N LEU A 504 9.04 41.32 6.40
CA LEU A 504 8.50 42.30 7.34
C LEU A 504 8.68 41.82 8.79
N GLU A 505 9.62 42.42 9.51
CA GLU A 505 9.81 42.18 10.94
C GLU A 505 8.67 42.80 11.77
N GLY A 506 8.19 42.07 12.78
CA GLY A 506 7.18 42.58 13.74
C GLY A 506 5.72 42.36 13.36
N ILE A 507 5.42 41.66 12.25
CA ILE A 507 4.03 41.36 11.84
C ILE A 507 3.54 40.06 12.47
N ASN A 508 2.34 40.08 13.03
CA ASN A 508 1.64 38.87 13.41
C ASN A 508 1.03 38.20 12.17
N THR A 509 1.61 37.07 11.74
CA THR A 509 1.18 36.37 10.52
C THR A 509 -0.24 35.81 10.59
N SER A 510 -0.82 35.65 11.78
CA SER A 510 -2.20 35.21 11.95
C SER A 510 -3.23 36.34 11.89
N LYS A 511 -2.79 37.59 11.68
CA LYS A 511 -3.65 38.78 11.53
C LYS A 511 -3.27 39.63 10.32
N ARG A 512 -2.70 39.03 9.26
CA ARG A 512 -2.18 39.75 8.09
C ARG A 512 -3.22 40.67 7.45
N GLU A 513 -4.47 40.24 7.49
CA GLU A 513 -5.63 40.92 6.95
C GLU A 513 -5.96 42.25 7.66
N THR A 514 -5.57 42.40 8.93
CA THR A 514 -5.75 43.66 9.68
C THR A 514 -4.84 44.78 9.19
N TYR A 515 -3.73 44.44 8.51
CA TYR A 515 -2.75 45.43 8.05
C TYR A 515 -3.02 45.99 6.65
N LEU A 516 -4.02 45.45 5.94
CA LEU A 516 -4.46 45.97 4.64
C LEU A 516 -5.37 47.19 4.82
N THR A 517 -5.39 48.08 3.84
CA THR A 517 -6.47 49.08 3.74
C THR A 517 -7.79 48.40 3.37
N ASP A 518 -8.93 49.02 3.66
CA ASP A 518 -10.26 48.43 3.36
C ASP A 518 -10.46 48.20 1.85
N VAL A 519 -9.87 49.06 1.02
CA VAL A 519 -9.86 48.95 -0.44
C VAL A 519 -9.05 47.74 -0.90
N GLU A 520 -7.83 47.57 -0.40
CA GLU A 520 -6.99 46.41 -0.75
C GLU A 520 -7.54 45.10 -0.21
N PHE A 521 -8.11 45.14 1.00
CA PHE A 521 -8.81 44.00 1.59
C PHE A 521 -9.96 43.55 0.69
N THR A 522 -10.82 44.48 0.28
CA THR A 522 -11.94 44.19 -0.63
C THR A 522 -11.45 43.66 -1.97
N GLN A 523 -10.34 44.19 -2.49
CA GLN A 523 -9.76 43.70 -3.74
C GLN A 523 -9.24 42.26 -3.65
N VAL A 524 -8.66 41.87 -2.50
CA VAL A 524 -8.08 40.54 -2.29
C VAL A 524 -9.16 39.51 -1.93
N PHE A 525 -10.08 39.86 -1.02
CA PHE A 525 -11.04 38.93 -0.44
C PHE A 525 -12.44 39.02 -1.07
N GLY A 526 -12.72 40.05 -1.87
CA GLY A 526 -14.01 40.25 -2.52
C GLY A 526 -15.14 40.68 -1.59
N ILE A 527 -14.85 40.98 -0.32
CA ILE A 527 -15.77 41.47 0.71
C ILE A 527 -15.10 42.58 1.53
N SER A 528 -15.89 43.49 2.08
CA SER A 528 -15.36 44.58 2.93
C SER A 528 -14.82 44.05 4.26
N LYS A 529 -13.94 44.80 4.95
CA LYS A 529 -13.49 44.38 6.29
C LYS A 529 -14.64 44.27 7.27
N SER A 530 -15.60 45.20 7.22
CA SER A 530 -16.77 45.16 8.11
C SER A 530 -17.59 43.89 7.89
N ASP A 531 -17.82 43.48 6.64
CA ASP A 531 -18.55 42.25 6.35
C ASP A 531 -17.75 41.00 6.77
N PHE A 532 -16.42 41.06 6.69
CA PHE A 532 -15.54 39.98 7.15
C PHE A 532 -15.55 39.81 8.66
N GLU A 533 -15.60 40.90 9.43
CA GLU A 533 -15.71 40.87 10.90
C GLU A 533 -17.06 40.30 11.39
N GLU A 534 -18.11 40.40 10.57
CA GLU A 534 -19.43 39.82 10.87
C GLU A 534 -19.54 38.33 10.53
N LEU A 535 -18.52 37.73 9.88
CA LEU A 535 -18.51 36.29 9.63
C LEU A 535 -18.33 35.53 10.96
N PRO A 536 -19.09 34.45 11.21
CA PRO A 536 -18.91 33.64 12.41
C PRO A 536 -17.52 32.99 12.39
N GLY A 537 -16.66 33.43 13.32
CA GLY A 537 -15.27 32.97 13.48
C GLY A 537 -15.10 31.58 14.06
#